data_AF-A0A9X4KL75-F1
#
_entry.id   AF-A0A9X4KL75-F1
#
_cell.length_a   1.000
_cell.length_b   1.000
_cell.length_c   1.000
_cell.angle_alpha   90.00
_cell.angle_beta   90.00
_cell.angle_gamma   90.00
#
_symmetry.space_group_name_H-M   'P 1'
#
loop_
_entity.id
_entity.type
_entity.pdbx_description
1 polymer ?
#
loop_
_entity_poly.entity_id
_entity_poly.type
_entity_poly.pdbx_seq_one_letter_code
_entity_poly.pdbx_strand_id
1 'polypeptide(L)'
;MTDKPETLTIEHAGMAIGFTDTENGLMQYTFNTESNLKSKVPAIPFPPFELAVAGIPYGHSPALIAGLTNLPREMKLQSWSSDEEKLTMAYKHERLGLKVETELRFIPGAAVIRQSTVVTNEGTLPVVLTHVSSMCVQGIATDGGAALA
;
A
#
# COMPACT_ATOMS: atom_id res chain seq x y z
N MET A 1 -8.77 26.57 8.93
CA MET A 1 -8.73 26.14 7.52
C MET A 1 -8.15 24.75 7.53
N THR A 2 -9.00 23.73 7.46
CA THR A 2 -8.59 22.31 7.38
C THR A 2 -8.95 21.85 5.99
N ASP A 3 -8.11 22.20 5.03
CA ASP A 3 -8.12 21.57 3.72
C ASP A 3 -7.82 20.10 3.96
N LYS A 4 -8.83 19.24 3.75
CA LYS A 4 -8.60 17.80 3.73
C LYS A 4 -7.69 17.52 2.54
N PRO A 5 -6.56 16.81 2.70
CA PRO A 5 -5.80 16.35 1.55
C PRO A 5 -6.73 15.53 0.66
N GLU A 6 -6.68 15.79 -0.64
CA GLU A 6 -7.52 15.09 -1.62
C GLU A 6 -7.37 13.59 -1.40
N THR A 7 -8.50 12.95 -1.11
CA THR A 7 -8.59 11.56 -0.69
C THR A 7 -9.16 10.78 -1.87
N LEU A 8 -8.36 9.98 -2.57
CA LEU A 8 -8.89 9.04 -3.56
C LEU A 8 -9.57 7.90 -2.80
N THR A 9 -10.85 7.67 -3.06
CA THR A 9 -11.58 6.52 -2.51
C THR A 9 -12.04 5.65 -3.67
N ILE A 10 -11.68 4.37 -3.63
CA ILE A 10 -12.10 3.36 -4.58
C ILE A 10 -13.15 2.48 -3.92
N GLU A 11 -14.32 2.38 -4.53
CA GLU A 11 -15.39 1.49 -4.08
C GLU A 11 -15.48 0.26 -4.99
N HIS A 12 -15.55 -0.93 -4.40
CA HIS A 12 -15.75 -2.17 -5.13
C HIS A 12 -16.52 -3.18 -4.29
N ALA A 13 -17.71 -3.59 -4.76
CA ALA A 13 -18.52 -4.64 -4.14
C ALA A 13 -18.73 -4.47 -2.62
N GLY A 14 -18.97 -3.23 -2.18
CA GLY A 14 -19.18 -2.88 -0.77
C GLY A 14 -17.91 -2.66 0.06
N MET A 15 -16.73 -2.84 -0.53
CA MET A 15 -15.44 -2.44 0.05
C MET A 15 -15.10 -1.02 -0.36
N ALA A 16 -14.50 -0.24 0.54
CA ALA A 16 -13.91 1.06 0.23
C ALA A 16 -12.41 1.01 0.52
N ILE A 17 -11.57 1.37 -0.44
CA ILE A 17 -10.13 1.58 -0.22
C ILE A 17 -9.87 3.07 -0.28
N GLY A 18 -9.38 3.64 0.81
CA GLY A 18 -8.97 5.03 0.86
C GLY A 18 -7.47 5.21 0.62
N PHE A 19 -7.13 6.24 -0.13
CA PHE A 19 -5.79 6.74 -0.33
C PHE A 19 -5.73 8.21 0.05
N THR A 20 -4.58 8.65 0.55
CA THR A 20 -4.27 10.06 0.74
C THR A 20 -3.13 10.46 -0.16
N ASP A 21 -3.20 11.67 -0.69
CA ASP A 21 -2.03 12.30 -1.28
C ASP A 21 -1.05 12.72 -0.17
N THR A 22 0.24 12.53 -0.42
CA THR A 22 1.35 12.83 0.49
C THR A 22 2.49 13.45 -0.31
N GLU A 23 3.55 13.91 0.35
CA GLU A 23 4.77 14.35 -0.35
C GLU A 23 5.43 13.25 -1.20
N ASN A 24 5.09 11.98 -0.94
CA ASN A 24 5.57 10.81 -1.68
C ASN A 24 4.51 10.27 -2.67
N GLY A 25 3.40 10.98 -2.83
CA GLY A 25 2.27 10.64 -3.70
C GLY A 25 1.14 9.89 -2.99
N LEU A 26 0.31 9.20 -3.78
CA LEU A 26 -0.82 8.40 -3.29
C LEU A 26 -0.35 7.24 -2.40
N MET A 27 -0.82 7.27 -1.17
CA MET A 27 -0.56 6.25 -0.15
C MET A 27 -1.89 5.68 0.36
N GLN A 28 -1.95 4.36 0.45
CA GLN A 28 -3.12 3.62 0.92
C GLN A 28 -3.23 3.70 2.45
N TYR A 29 -4.46 3.81 2.95
CA TYR A 29 -4.76 3.61 4.36
C TYR A 29 -4.69 2.11 4.72
N THR A 30 -3.82 1.78 5.67
CA THR A 30 -3.50 0.38 6.08
C THR A 30 -4.63 -0.34 6.82
N PHE A 31 -5.51 0.42 7.45
CA PHE A 31 -6.68 -0.05 8.17
C PHE A 31 -7.87 0.69 7.58
N ASN A 32 -9.02 0.02 7.46
CA ASN A 32 -10.35 0.56 7.11
C ASN A 32 -10.82 0.25 5.67
N THR A 33 -11.63 -0.81 5.52
CA THR A 33 -12.40 -1.11 4.30
C THR A 33 -13.86 -0.63 4.35
N GLU A 34 -14.27 -0.04 5.48
CA GLU A 34 -15.66 0.36 5.73
C GLU A 34 -15.82 1.88 5.62
N SER A 35 -16.96 2.31 5.07
CA SER A 35 -17.33 3.73 4.97
C SER A 35 -17.72 4.37 6.31
N ASN A 36 -17.95 3.57 7.36
CA ASN A 36 -18.55 4.03 8.62
C ASN A 36 -17.87 3.43 9.87
N LEU A 37 -16.60 3.81 10.08
CA LEU A 37 -15.74 3.25 11.13
C LEU A 37 -16.24 3.51 12.56
N LYS A 38 -16.37 2.44 13.36
CA LYS A 38 -16.73 2.52 14.79
C LYS A 38 -15.64 3.16 15.67
N SER A 39 -14.38 3.05 15.26
CA SER A 39 -13.24 3.71 15.92
C SER A 39 -12.27 4.26 14.87
N LYS A 40 -11.69 5.43 15.17
CA LYS A 40 -10.68 6.07 14.32
C LYS A 40 -9.30 5.77 14.87
N VAL A 41 -8.74 4.62 14.56
CA VAL A 41 -7.28 4.53 14.56
C VAL A 41 -6.83 5.37 13.36
N PRO A 42 -5.99 6.40 13.54
CA PRO A 42 -5.46 7.16 12.42
C PRO A 42 -4.73 6.18 11.49
N ALA A 43 -5.26 6.00 10.29
CA ALA A 43 -4.61 5.15 9.32
C ALA A 43 -3.27 5.77 8.95
N ILE A 44 -2.21 4.96 8.96
CA ILE A 44 -0.88 5.41 8.58
C ILE A 44 -0.79 5.23 7.08
N PRO A 45 -0.57 6.29 6.29
CA PRO A 45 -0.39 6.16 4.85
C PRO A 45 0.87 5.37 4.54
N PHE A 46 0.74 4.34 3.72
CA PHE A 46 1.84 3.56 3.15
C PHE A 46 1.54 3.25 1.68
N PRO A 47 2.56 3.04 0.83
CA PRO A 47 2.29 2.54 -0.50
C PRO A 47 1.69 1.13 -0.40
N PRO A 48 0.97 0.64 -1.41
CA PRO A 48 0.25 -0.64 -1.35
C PRO A 48 1.17 -1.87 -1.34
N PHE A 49 2.43 -1.78 -0.92
CA PHE A 49 3.38 -2.89 -0.90
C PHE A 49 4.35 -2.77 0.27
N GLU A 50 4.90 -3.92 0.66
CA GLU A 50 6.05 -4.03 1.54
C GLU A 50 7.27 -4.47 0.74
N LEU A 51 8.43 -3.92 1.10
CA LEU A 51 9.69 -4.16 0.41
C LEU A 51 10.84 -4.17 1.39
N ALA A 52 11.76 -5.11 1.25
CA ALA A 52 13.03 -5.14 1.98
C ALA A 52 14.19 -5.53 1.07
N VAL A 53 15.35 -4.93 1.29
CA VAL A 53 16.58 -5.15 0.53
C VAL A 53 17.70 -5.58 1.49
N ALA A 54 18.48 -6.58 1.09
CA ALA A 54 19.63 -7.04 1.86
C ALA A 54 20.63 -5.88 2.12
N GLY A 55 21.09 -5.76 3.37
CA GLY A 55 22.04 -4.73 3.76
C GLY A 55 21.44 -3.36 4.09
N ILE A 56 20.11 -3.20 4.03
CA ILE A 56 19.41 -1.96 4.44
C ILE A 56 18.53 -2.28 5.67
N PRO A 57 19.05 -2.13 6.90
CA PRO A 57 18.29 -2.41 8.10
C PRO A 57 17.26 -1.30 8.40
N TYR A 58 16.11 -1.69 8.96
CA TYR A 58 15.09 -0.77 9.47
C TYR A 58 15.47 -0.14 10.82
N GLY A 59 16.32 -0.82 11.60
CA GLY A 59 16.76 -0.38 12.92
C GLY A 59 15.72 -0.49 14.05
N HIS A 60 14.45 -0.81 13.77
CA HIS A 60 13.39 -0.90 14.78
C HIS A 60 13.31 -2.27 15.48
N SER A 61 13.69 -3.37 14.81
CA SER A 61 13.75 -4.71 15.41
C SER A 61 14.94 -5.50 14.87
N PRO A 62 15.89 -5.93 15.72
CA PRO A 62 17.03 -6.75 15.31
C PRO A 62 16.62 -8.17 14.88
N ALA A 63 15.41 -8.62 15.25
CA ALA A 63 14.87 -9.94 14.89
C ALA A 63 14.21 -9.98 13.51
N LEU A 64 13.86 -8.82 12.93
CA LEU A 64 13.16 -8.72 11.65
C LEU A 64 14.09 -8.10 10.61
N ILE A 65 15.17 -8.81 10.28
CA ILE A 65 16.15 -8.39 9.26
C ILE A 65 15.51 -8.23 7.87
N ALA A 66 14.31 -8.76 7.65
CA ALA A 66 13.63 -8.75 6.35
C ALA A 66 12.14 -8.35 6.39
N GLY A 67 11.53 -8.14 7.57
CA GLY A 67 10.06 -8.12 7.69
C GLY A 67 9.39 -6.75 7.65
N LEU A 68 10.09 -5.70 8.05
CA LEU A 68 9.60 -4.32 8.09
C LEU A 68 10.79 -3.44 7.76
N THR A 69 10.77 -2.74 6.63
CA THR A 69 11.75 -1.67 6.36
C THR A 69 11.02 -0.35 6.14
N ASN A 70 11.72 0.76 6.31
CA ASN A 70 11.20 2.07 5.89
C ASN A 70 11.32 2.28 4.38
N LEU A 71 11.83 1.31 3.63
CA LEU A 71 12.09 1.47 2.21
C LEU A 71 10.82 1.86 1.42
N PRO A 72 9.63 1.29 1.68
CA PRO A 72 8.40 1.76 1.06
C PRO A 72 8.09 3.24 1.33
N ARG A 73 8.48 3.79 2.48
CA ARG A 73 8.31 5.22 2.80
C ARG A 73 9.27 6.14 2.04
N GLU A 74 10.41 5.62 1.57
CA GLU A 74 11.37 6.35 0.74
C GLU A 74 10.98 6.37 -0.75
N MET A 75 9.96 5.59 -1.14
CA MET A 75 9.48 5.49 -2.52
C MET A 75 8.62 6.69 -2.90
N LYS A 76 8.84 7.22 -4.10
CA LYS A 76 8.04 8.33 -4.66
C LYS A 76 7.16 7.85 -5.79
N LEU A 77 5.88 8.20 -5.77
CA LEU A 77 4.97 7.95 -6.89
C LEU A 77 5.44 8.71 -8.14
N GLN A 78 5.57 8.00 -9.25
CA GLN A 78 5.91 8.54 -10.57
C GLN A 78 4.67 8.74 -11.43
N SER A 79 3.74 7.79 -11.36
CA SER A 79 2.48 7.84 -12.11
C SER A 79 1.43 6.97 -11.46
N TRP A 80 0.17 7.32 -11.71
CA TRP A 80 -0.97 6.47 -11.42
C TRP A 80 -2.07 6.68 -12.45
N SER A 81 -2.95 5.68 -12.59
CA SER A 81 -4.17 5.77 -13.38
C SER A 81 -5.21 4.82 -12.82
N SER A 82 -6.48 5.20 -12.90
CA SER A 82 -7.60 4.38 -12.48
C SER A 82 -8.70 4.38 -13.52
N ASP A 83 -9.37 3.24 -13.65
CA ASP A 83 -10.63 3.07 -14.37
C ASP A 83 -11.56 2.17 -13.54
N GLU A 84 -12.67 1.71 -14.13
CA GLU A 84 -13.65 0.84 -13.48
C GLU A 84 -13.11 -0.59 -13.21
N GLU A 85 -12.07 -1.03 -13.91
CA GLU A 85 -11.50 -2.38 -13.79
C GLU A 85 -10.27 -2.43 -12.89
N LYS A 86 -9.48 -1.35 -12.82
CA LYS A 86 -8.21 -1.36 -12.10
C LYS A 86 -7.71 0.02 -11.68
N LEU A 87 -6.84 0.00 -10.67
CA LEU A 87 -5.95 1.09 -10.27
C LEU A 87 -4.50 0.63 -10.45
N THR A 88 -3.70 1.39 -11.19
CA THR A 88 -2.26 1.15 -11.38
C THR A 88 -1.44 2.29 -10.81
N MET A 89 -0.37 1.97 -10.10
CA MET A 89 0.55 2.95 -9.50
C MET A 89 2.00 2.50 -9.70
N ALA A 90 2.87 3.42 -10.11
CA ALA A 90 4.30 3.20 -10.26
C ALA A 90 5.08 4.09 -9.31
N TYR A 91 5.95 3.49 -8.50
CA TYR A 91 6.78 4.16 -7.52
C TYR A 91 8.27 3.96 -7.83
N LYS A 92 9.11 4.92 -7.44
CA LYS A 92 10.57 4.89 -7.65
C LYS A 92 11.33 5.12 -6.35
N HIS A 93 12.34 4.29 -6.10
CA HIS A 93 13.41 4.55 -5.15
C HIS A 93 14.63 5.13 -5.89
N GLU A 94 14.79 6.45 -5.86
CA GLU A 94 15.87 7.10 -6.63
C GLU A 94 17.26 6.56 -6.27
N ARG A 95 17.56 6.46 -4.98
CA ARG A 95 18.89 6.04 -4.49
C ARG A 95 19.26 4.59 -4.82
N LEU A 96 18.27 3.70 -4.96
CA LEU A 96 18.51 2.28 -5.23
C LEU A 96 18.23 1.91 -6.69
N GLY A 97 17.68 2.84 -7.48
CA GLY A 97 17.25 2.55 -8.84
C GLY A 97 16.06 1.59 -8.93
N LEU A 98 15.32 1.32 -7.86
CA LEU A 98 14.19 0.38 -7.88
C LEU A 98 12.90 1.05 -8.34
N LYS A 99 12.20 0.43 -9.30
CA LYS A 99 10.82 0.77 -9.66
C LYS A 99 9.89 -0.29 -9.10
N VAL A 100 8.79 0.11 -8.49
CA VAL A 100 7.74 -0.79 -8.01
C VAL A 100 6.43 -0.42 -8.65
N GLU A 101 5.84 -1.37 -9.37
CA GLU A 101 4.55 -1.20 -10.03
C GLU A 101 3.51 -2.05 -9.31
N THR A 102 2.38 -1.43 -9.00
CA THR A 102 1.25 -2.11 -8.35
C THR A 102 0.00 -1.96 -9.19
N GLU A 103 -0.71 -3.06 -9.38
CA GLU A 103 -2.04 -3.11 -10.01
C GLU A 103 -3.03 -3.69 -9.00
N LEU A 104 -4.08 -2.94 -8.69
CA LEU A 104 -5.27 -3.44 -8.01
C LEU A 104 -6.35 -3.66 -9.06
N ARG A 105 -6.69 -4.92 -9.32
CA ARG A 105 -7.73 -5.31 -10.28
C ARG A 105 -9.01 -5.68 -9.53
N PHE A 106 -10.11 -5.02 -9.89
CA PHE A 106 -11.43 -5.22 -9.33
C PHE A 106 -12.11 -6.37 -10.09
N ILE A 107 -12.59 -7.40 -9.37
CA ILE A 107 -13.18 -8.59 -10.00
C ILE A 107 -14.71 -8.42 -10.06
N PRO A 108 -15.33 -8.23 -11.25
CA PRO A 108 -16.76 -7.97 -11.33
C PRO A 108 -17.59 -9.10 -10.72
N GLY A 109 -18.60 -8.73 -9.94
CA GLY A 109 -19.51 -9.69 -9.28
C GLY A 109 -18.95 -10.40 -8.05
N ALA A 110 -17.73 -10.06 -7.59
CA ALA A 110 -17.13 -10.61 -6.39
C ALA A 110 -16.59 -9.49 -5.48
N ALA A 111 -16.63 -9.68 -4.16
CA ALA A 111 -15.92 -8.82 -3.20
C ALA A 111 -14.44 -9.20 -3.15
N VAL A 112 -13.76 -9.12 -4.30
CA VAL A 112 -12.37 -9.57 -4.48
C VAL A 112 -11.58 -8.51 -5.25
N ILE A 113 -10.44 -8.13 -4.69
CA ILE A 113 -9.46 -7.27 -5.35
C ILE A 113 -8.19 -8.08 -5.51
N ARG A 114 -7.75 -8.27 -6.76
CA ARG A 114 -6.48 -8.94 -7.05
C ARG A 114 -5.39 -7.89 -7.11
N GLN A 115 -4.43 -7.98 -6.19
CA GLN A 115 -3.24 -7.16 -6.25
C GLN A 115 -2.08 -7.90 -6.95
N SER A 116 -1.38 -7.20 -7.85
CA SER A 116 -0.09 -7.61 -8.38
C SER A 116 0.96 -6.55 -8.06
N THR A 117 2.14 -6.98 -7.62
CA THR A 117 3.28 -6.10 -7.32
C THR A 117 4.49 -6.59 -8.10
N VAL A 118 5.04 -5.74 -8.95
CA VAL A 118 6.24 -6.01 -9.75
C VAL A 118 7.35 -5.08 -9.32
N VAL A 119 8.54 -5.62 -9.07
CA VAL A 119 9.73 -4.85 -8.71
C VAL A 119 10.75 -4.98 -9.83
N THR A 120 11.19 -3.85 -10.37
CA THR A 120 12.19 -3.77 -11.43
C THR A 120 13.42 -3.05 -10.90
N ASN A 121 14.60 -3.68 -11.06
CA ASN A 121 15.86 -3.00 -10.81
C ASN A 121 16.29 -2.22 -12.07
N GLU A 122 16.17 -0.90 -12.04
CA GLU A 122 16.62 0.00 -13.11
C GLU A 122 17.98 0.63 -12.77
N GLY A 123 18.61 0.23 -11.65
CA GLY A 123 19.94 0.64 -11.26
C GLY A 123 21.05 -0.13 -11.99
N THR A 124 22.28 0.32 -11.80
CA THR A 124 23.48 -0.31 -12.40
C THR A 124 24.08 -1.41 -11.52
N LEU A 125 23.66 -1.51 -10.25
CA LEU A 125 24.15 -2.51 -9.30
C LEU A 125 23.07 -3.55 -9.01
N PRO A 126 23.45 -4.82 -8.79
CA PRO A 126 22.50 -5.85 -8.37
C PRO A 126 21.92 -5.52 -7.00
N VAL A 127 20.62 -5.77 -6.84
CA VAL A 127 19.89 -5.59 -5.58
C VAL A 127 19.27 -6.93 -5.19
N VAL A 128 19.45 -7.35 -3.93
CA VAL A 128 18.84 -8.56 -3.39
C VAL A 128 17.62 -8.18 -2.58
N LEU A 129 16.43 -8.51 -3.08
CA LEU A 129 15.19 -8.37 -2.33
C LEU A 129 15.10 -9.47 -1.28
N THR A 130 14.97 -9.11 -0.01
CA THR A 130 14.76 -10.06 1.09
C THR A 130 13.28 -10.23 1.42
N HIS A 131 12.45 -9.29 0.98
CA HIS A 131 11.00 -9.36 1.10
C HIS A 131 10.33 -8.52 0.01
N VAL A 132 9.28 -9.07 -0.57
CA VAL A 132 8.29 -8.36 -1.40
C VAL A 132 6.94 -8.93 -1.02
N SER A 133 6.01 -8.09 -0.64
CA SER A 133 4.62 -8.50 -0.49
C SER A 133 3.67 -7.38 -0.85
N SER A 134 2.45 -7.76 -1.20
CA SER A 134 1.33 -6.83 -1.28
C SER A 134 0.96 -6.39 0.13
N MET A 135 0.77 -5.08 0.34
CA MET A 135 0.26 -4.61 1.61
C MET A 135 -1.17 -5.12 1.75
N CYS A 136 -1.42 -5.96 2.75
CA CYS A 136 -2.76 -6.45 3.00
C CYS A 136 -3.66 -5.27 3.33
N VAL A 137 -4.70 -5.08 2.53
CA VAL A 137 -5.92 -4.41 2.95
C VAL A 137 -6.46 -5.28 4.11
N GLN A 138 -6.19 -4.93 5.36
CA GLN A 138 -6.80 -5.64 6.49
C GLN A 138 -8.28 -5.27 6.57
N GLY A 139 -9.06 -5.94 5.74
CA GLY A 139 -10.43 -6.31 6.00
C GLY A 139 -10.46 -7.83 6.15
N ILE A 140 -9.89 -8.37 7.24
CA ILE A 140 -10.61 -9.52 7.82
C ILE A 140 -11.99 -8.95 8.04
N ALA A 141 -12.98 -9.56 7.40
CA ALA A 141 -14.38 -9.19 7.47
C ALA A 141 -14.72 -8.55 8.82
N THR A 142 -15.55 -7.52 8.80
CA THR A 142 -16.45 -6.97 9.83
C THR A 142 -16.75 -7.77 11.13
N ASP A 143 -16.33 -9.03 11.28
CA ASP A 143 -16.65 -9.98 12.34
C ASP A 143 -15.47 -10.40 13.24
N GLY A 144 -14.28 -9.80 13.13
CA GLY A 144 -13.14 -10.15 14.00
C GLY A 144 -13.10 -9.49 15.39
N GLY A 145 -13.96 -8.49 15.65
CA GLY A 145 -13.88 -7.63 16.83
C GLY A 145 -15.24 -7.34 17.43
N ALA A 146 -15.74 -8.29 18.21
CA ALA A 146 -16.88 -8.16 19.13
C ALA A 146 -18.22 -7.75 18.49
N ALA A 147 -19.05 -8.76 18.22
CA ALA A 147 -20.46 -8.63 18.58
C ALA A 147 -20.53 -8.35 20.09
N LEU A 148 -20.83 -7.11 20.47
CA LEU A 148 -21.29 -6.77 21.81
C LEU A 148 -22.63 -6.05 21.66
N ALA A 149 -23.65 -6.81 22.08
CA ALA A 149 -24.95 -6.44 22.63
C ALA A 149 -25.72 -5.28 21.98
#